data_AF-A0AAV5EYQ0-F1
#
_entry.id   AF-A0AAV5EYQ0-F1
#
_cell.length_a   1.000
_cell.length_b   1.000
_cell.length_c   1.000
_cell.angle_alpha   90.00
_cell.angle_beta   90.00
_cell.angle_gamma   90.00
#
_symmetry.space_group_name_H-M   'P 1'
#
loop_
_entity.id
_entity.type
_entity.pdbx_description
1 polymer ?
#
loop_
_entity_poly.entity_id
_entity_poly.type
_entity_poly.pdbx_seq_one_letter_code
_entity_poly.pdbx_strand_id
1 'polypeptide(L)'
;MSSPPPAVLVSNGAVSPVVPSSAASFLESTPGAYTTARGLLWWPRHLLRLADSARLLAHSNPHLLGLPHPRRHLDLSIHSLVNPSVRIAVNEMRSRTPVTDLAVTALVRGGGSGDGLDVFVHAAEYAPPVFGEVGARVAVAGRGRDAAAAKYAPWARMRKSMERMRPPGVTELLLTNDGDHILEGSVTNFFVVCLKVNPNAVSLMTNIRVSFALMLGCLRFGNCAFMFLYYRMNIKGANLPLFRHWLRNLRFKQLL
;
A
#
# COMPACT_ATOMS: atom_id res chain seq x y z
N MET A 1 21.16 24.76 2.58
CA MET A 1 19.89 24.00 2.62
C MET A 1 19.62 23.54 1.21
N SER A 2 19.56 22.23 0.94
CA SER A 2 19.23 21.73 -0.41
C SER A 2 17.76 22.03 -0.71
N SER A 3 17.47 22.47 -1.94
CA SER A 3 16.07 22.59 -2.39
C SER A 3 15.35 21.25 -2.21
N PRO A 4 14.07 21.24 -1.81
CA PRO A 4 13.30 20.00 -1.73
C PRO A 4 13.29 19.31 -3.11
N PRO A 5 13.31 17.97 -3.15
CA PRO A 5 13.30 17.24 -4.40
C PRO A 5 12.05 17.62 -5.21
N PRO A 6 12.15 17.68 -6.54
CA PRO A 6 11.05 18.10 -7.39
C PRO A 6 9.86 17.17 -7.21
N ALA A 7 8.68 17.78 -7.05
CA ALA A 7 7.39 17.11 -7.00
C ALA A 7 6.37 17.93 -7.80
N VAL A 8 5.33 17.24 -8.25
CA VAL A 8 4.19 17.79 -8.98
C VAL A 8 2.91 17.25 -8.36
N LEU A 9 1.92 18.11 -8.20
CA LEU A 9 0.55 17.72 -7.90
C LEU A 9 -0.36 18.18 -9.04
N VAL A 10 -1.19 17.29 -9.55
CA VAL A 10 -2.26 17.60 -10.51
C VAL A 10 -3.59 17.31 -9.83
N SER A 11 -4.52 18.27 -9.89
CA SER A 11 -5.88 18.14 -9.35
C SER A 11 -6.87 18.33 -10.49
N ASN A 12 -7.73 17.33 -10.74
CA ASN A 12 -8.75 17.37 -11.79
C ASN A 12 -8.21 17.84 -13.17
N GLY A 13 -7.02 17.39 -13.55
CA GLY A 13 -6.36 17.75 -14.80
C GLY A 13 -5.60 19.09 -14.81
N ALA A 14 -5.56 19.83 -13.70
CA ALA A 14 -4.80 21.08 -13.59
C ALA A 14 -3.58 20.92 -12.66
N VAL A 15 -2.42 21.47 -13.05
CA VAL A 15 -1.23 21.49 -12.18
C VAL A 15 -1.49 22.43 -11.01
N SER A 16 -1.31 21.93 -9.79
CA SER A 16 -1.47 22.68 -8.55
C SER A 16 -0.24 23.56 -8.28
N PRO A 17 -0.42 24.83 -7.87
CA PRO A 17 0.69 25.68 -7.44
C PRO A 17 1.25 25.26 -6.07
N VAL A 18 0.43 24.61 -5.24
CA VAL A 18 0.83 24.10 -3.92
C VAL A 18 1.08 22.61 -4.04
N VAL A 19 2.31 22.19 -3.78
CA VAL A 19 2.74 20.79 -3.88
C VAL A 19 3.16 20.27 -2.50
N PRO A 20 2.57 19.18 -2.01
CA PRO A 20 3.03 18.52 -0.80
C PRO A 20 4.49 18.06 -0.92
N SER A 21 5.24 18.12 0.17
CA SER A 21 6.67 17.76 0.18
C SER A 21 6.95 16.26 -0.06
N SER A 22 5.92 15.41 0.04
CA SER A 22 6.01 13.98 -0.20
C SER A 22 4.63 13.37 -0.42
N ALA A 23 4.58 12.16 -0.98
CA ALA A 23 3.36 11.37 -1.07
C ALA A 23 2.74 11.10 0.32
N ALA A 24 3.56 10.94 1.37
CA ALA A 24 3.06 10.77 2.73
C ALA A 24 2.32 12.03 3.22
N SER A 25 2.94 13.20 3.05
CA SER A 25 2.32 14.50 3.41
C SER A 25 1.03 14.74 2.63
N PHE A 26 1.02 14.40 1.34
CA PHE A 26 -0.17 14.44 0.49
C PHE A 26 -1.31 13.55 1.02
N LEU A 27 -1.02 12.29 1.36
CA LEU A 27 -2.02 11.35 1.87
C LEU A 27 -2.49 11.68 3.30
N GLU A 28 -1.66 12.35 4.10
CA GLU A 28 -2.05 12.84 5.43
C GLU A 28 -3.07 13.99 5.34
N SER A 29 -2.96 14.84 4.32
CA SER A 29 -3.80 16.04 4.16
C SER A 29 -5.06 15.82 3.33
N THR A 30 -5.09 14.78 2.49
CA THR A 30 -6.18 14.55 1.53
C THR A 30 -6.86 13.20 1.78
N PRO A 31 -8.12 13.16 2.23
CA PRO A 31 -8.86 11.90 2.35
C PRO A 31 -9.20 11.33 0.97
N GLY A 32 -9.39 10.01 0.87
CA GLY A 32 -9.70 9.34 -0.40
C GLY A 32 -9.17 7.92 -0.49
N ALA A 33 -9.54 7.22 -1.56
CA ALA A 33 -8.89 5.98 -1.98
C ALA A 33 -7.64 6.31 -2.79
N TYR A 34 -6.57 5.53 -2.67
CA TYR A 34 -5.33 5.82 -3.39
C TYR A 34 -4.57 4.59 -3.86
N THR A 35 -3.68 4.80 -4.82
CA THR A 35 -2.68 3.83 -5.28
C THR A 35 -1.35 4.54 -5.55
N THR A 36 -0.24 3.84 -5.38
CA THR A 36 1.10 4.37 -5.67
C THR A 36 1.86 3.35 -6.52
N ALA A 37 2.42 3.79 -7.63
CA ALA A 37 3.23 2.99 -8.54
C ALA A 37 4.62 3.60 -8.72
N ARG A 38 5.62 2.76 -8.99
CA ARG A 38 6.94 3.16 -9.48
C ARG A 38 6.85 3.35 -10.99
N GLY A 39 6.95 4.59 -11.44
CA GLY A 39 6.59 5.03 -12.78
C GLY A 39 5.16 4.62 -13.10
N LEU A 40 4.99 3.94 -14.23
CA LEU A 40 3.72 3.33 -14.64
C LEU A 40 3.80 1.80 -14.69
N LEU A 41 4.72 1.21 -13.91
CA LEU A 41 4.87 -0.25 -13.84
C LEU A 41 3.56 -0.89 -13.33
N TRP A 42 3.01 -1.81 -14.12
CA TRP A 42 1.72 -2.47 -13.88
C TRP A 42 0.56 -1.51 -13.60
N TRP A 43 0.59 -0.31 -14.18
CA TRP A 43 -0.41 0.73 -13.96
C TRP A 43 -1.87 0.27 -14.09
N PRO A 44 -2.26 -0.59 -15.05
CA PRO A 44 -3.62 -1.13 -15.10
C PRO A 44 -4.06 -1.84 -13.81
N ARG A 45 -3.14 -2.58 -13.16
CA ARG A 45 -3.41 -3.25 -11.88
C ARG A 45 -3.58 -2.25 -10.73
N HIS A 46 -2.78 -1.18 -10.75
CA HIS A 46 -2.94 -0.08 -9.78
C HIS A 46 -4.29 0.63 -9.92
N LEU A 47 -4.78 0.82 -11.14
CA LEU A 47 -6.10 1.41 -11.40
C LEU A 47 -7.25 0.48 -11.00
N LEU A 48 -7.17 -0.81 -11.28
CA LEU A 48 -8.15 -1.80 -10.81
C LEU A 48 -8.25 -1.76 -9.28
N ARG A 49 -7.10 -1.77 -8.61
CA ARG A 49 -7.03 -1.70 -7.15
C ARG A 49 -7.61 -0.39 -6.58
N LEU A 50 -7.37 0.71 -7.27
CA LEU A 50 -7.94 2.02 -6.92
C LEU A 50 -9.47 1.99 -7.05
N ALA A 51 -9.99 1.42 -8.14
CA ALA A 51 -11.42 1.26 -8.36
C ALA A 51 -12.09 0.39 -7.30
N ASP A 52 -11.49 -0.76 -6.97
CA ASP A 52 -11.99 -1.64 -5.91
C ASP A 52 -11.99 -0.92 -4.56
N SER A 53 -10.91 -0.20 -4.25
CA SER A 53 -10.80 0.56 -3.00
C SER A 53 -11.86 1.66 -2.92
N ALA A 54 -12.05 2.44 -3.99
CA ALA A 54 -13.07 3.48 -4.04
C ALA A 54 -14.48 2.90 -3.89
N ARG A 55 -14.79 1.79 -4.58
CA ARG A 55 -16.08 1.09 -4.48
C ARG A 55 -16.35 0.58 -3.06
N LEU A 56 -15.37 -0.09 -2.45
CA LEU A 56 -15.49 -0.62 -1.09
C LEU A 56 -15.69 0.50 -0.06
N LEU A 57 -14.94 1.60 -0.17
CA LEU A 57 -15.10 2.73 0.73
C LEU A 57 -16.45 3.42 0.51
N ALA A 58 -16.85 3.67 -0.73
CA ALA A 58 -18.14 4.30 -1.02
C ALA A 58 -19.31 3.50 -0.43
N HIS A 59 -19.22 2.17 -0.44
CA HIS A 59 -20.26 1.30 0.12
C HIS A 59 -20.21 1.20 1.65
N SER A 60 -19.06 0.86 2.22
CA SER A 60 -18.94 0.47 3.64
C SER A 60 -18.41 1.57 4.55
N ASN A 61 -17.59 2.49 4.02
CA ASN A 61 -16.89 3.52 4.81
C ASN A 61 -16.83 4.86 4.05
N PRO A 62 -17.97 5.47 3.68
CA PRO A 62 -18.03 6.61 2.77
C PRO A 62 -17.23 7.81 3.27
N HIS A 63 -17.19 8.03 4.59
CA HIS A 63 -16.42 9.09 5.22
C HIS A 63 -14.91 9.00 4.93
N LEU A 64 -14.35 7.79 4.75
CA LEU A 64 -12.93 7.60 4.38
C LEU A 64 -12.66 7.98 2.92
N LEU A 65 -13.68 7.94 2.06
CA LEU A 65 -13.62 8.42 0.68
C LEU A 65 -13.95 9.93 0.58
N GLY A 66 -14.37 10.58 1.67
CA GLY A 66 -14.85 11.95 1.65
C GLY A 66 -16.29 12.11 1.14
N LEU A 67 -17.10 11.05 1.22
CA LEU A 67 -18.53 11.09 0.92
C LEU A 67 -19.36 11.23 2.21
N PRO A 68 -20.47 11.99 2.19
CA PRO A 68 -21.32 12.17 3.36
C PRO A 68 -22.18 10.93 3.65
N HIS A 69 -22.54 10.16 2.62
CA HIS A 69 -23.43 9.01 2.73
C HIS A 69 -22.93 7.84 1.86
N PRO A 70 -23.28 6.58 2.21
CA PRO A 70 -22.94 5.42 1.40
C PRO A 70 -23.49 5.53 -0.03
N ARG A 71 -22.69 5.10 -1.02
CA ARG A 71 -23.11 4.97 -2.41
C ARG A 71 -22.98 3.52 -2.85
N ARG A 72 -24.13 2.90 -3.17
CA ARG A 72 -24.20 1.50 -3.63
C ARG A 72 -23.78 1.32 -5.08
N HIS A 73 -23.98 2.36 -5.90
CA HIS A 73 -23.64 2.37 -7.31
C HIS A 73 -22.68 3.53 -7.56
N LEU A 74 -21.40 3.18 -7.71
CA LEU A 74 -20.36 4.10 -8.11
C LEU A 74 -19.84 3.57 -9.45
N ASP A 75 -20.56 3.90 -10.53
CA ASP A 75 -20.17 3.48 -11.87
C ASP A 75 -19.05 4.39 -12.36
N LEU A 76 -17.82 3.90 -12.22
CA LEU A 76 -16.63 4.70 -12.46
C LEU A 76 -15.72 3.99 -13.43
N SER A 77 -15.53 4.62 -14.58
CA SER A 77 -14.30 4.41 -15.34
C SER A 77 -13.16 5.17 -14.65
N ILE A 78 -12.66 4.63 -13.53
CA ILE A 78 -11.47 5.15 -12.83
C ILE A 78 -10.29 5.32 -13.80
N HIS A 79 -10.20 4.44 -14.79
CA HIS A 79 -9.20 4.56 -15.86
C HIS A 79 -9.35 5.85 -16.67
N SER A 80 -10.54 6.15 -17.20
CA SER A 80 -10.79 7.37 -17.97
C SER A 80 -10.64 8.63 -17.12
N LEU A 81 -10.99 8.53 -15.84
CA LEU A 81 -10.96 9.64 -14.91
C LEU A 81 -9.52 10.00 -14.46
N VAL A 82 -8.69 9.00 -14.14
CA VAL A 82 -7.38 9.22 -13.52
C VAL A 82 -6.27 9.47 -14.56
N ASN A 83 -6.30 8.77 -15.70
CA ASN A 83 -5.21 8.81 -16.67
C ASN A 83 -4.88 10.19 -17.25
N PRO A 84 -5.86 11.07 -17.56
CA PRO A 84 -5.54 12.43 -18.03
C PRO A 84 -4.64 13.17 -17.03
N SER A 85 -4.98 13.14 -15.75
CA SER A 85 -4.19 13.78 -14.68
C SER A 85 -2.80 13.14 -14.52
N VAL A 86 -2.69 11.82 -14.70
CA VAL A 86 -1.40 11.11 -14.66
C VAL A 86 -0.48 11.53 -15.80
N ARG A 87 -1.00 11.66 -17.02
CA ARG A 87 -0.20 12.10 -18.17
C ARG A 87 0.37 13.49 -17.95
N ILE A 88 -0.44 14.40 -17.41
CA ILE A 88 -0.02 15.76 -17.08
C ILE A 88 1.07 15.72 -15.99
N ALA A 89 0.85 14.98 -14.90
CA ALA A 89 1.82 14.90 -13.79
C ALA A 89 3.18 14.32 -14.24
N VAL A 90 3.17 13.27 -15.07
CA VAL A 90 4.40 12.65 -15.59
C VAL A 90 5.14 13.58 -16.54
N ASN A 91 4.43 14.26 -17.45
CA ASN A 91 5.04 15.20 -18.39
C ASN A 91 5.64 16.40 -17.66
N GLU A 92 4.93 16.94 -16.66
CA GLU A 92 5.41 18.05 -15.84
C GLU A 92 6.59 17.65 -14.95
N MET A 93 6.66 16.41 -14.46
CA MET A 93 7.85 15.92 -13.76
C MET A 93 9.06 15.81 -14.71
N ARG A 94 8.85 15.30 -15.93
CA ARG A 94 9.92 15.16 -16.93
C ARG A 94 10.46 16.49 -17.44
N SER A 95 9.65 17.55 -17.45
CA SER A 95 10.12 18.90 -17.80
C SER A 95 10.99 19.51 -16.69
N ARG A 96 10.78 19.11 -15.43
CA ARG A 96 11.52 19.60 -14.26
C ARG A 96 12.79 18.82 -13.97
N THR A 97 12.82 17.53 -14.29
CA THR A 97 13.96 16.67 -13.99
C THR A 97 14.13 15.53 -15.00
N PRO A 98 15.37 15.18 -15.39
CA PRO A 98 15.65 14.03 -16.25
C PRO A 98 15.51 12.69 -15.51
N VAL A 99 15.09 12.69 -14.23
CA VAL A 99 14.91 11.47 -13.43
C VAL A 99 13.96 10.49 -14.12
N THR A 100 14.43 9.26 -14.26
CA THR A 100 13.68 8.15 -14.90
C THR A 100 12.79 7.40 -13.93
N ASP A 101 13.10 7.48 -12.63
CA ASP A 101 12.43 6.72 -11.59
C ASP A 101 11.49 7.60 -10.77
N LEU A 102 10.20 7.54 -11.09
CA LEU A 102 9.17 8.36 -10.47
C LEU A 102 8.32 7.53 -9.51
N ALA A 103 7.84 8.12 -8.43
CA ALA A 103 6.72 7.60 -7.66
C ALA A 103 5.45 8.35 -8.09
N VAL A 104 4.48 7.64 -8.69
CA VAL A 104 3.18 8.20 -9.08
C VAL A 104 2.13 7.72 -8.09
N THR A 105 1.56 8.65 -7.32
CA THR A 105 0.47 8.40 -6.37
C THR A 105 -0.80 9.05 -6.91
N ALA A 106 -1.78 8.23 -7.28
CA ALA A 106 -3.12 8.70 -7.66
C ALA A 106 -4.10 8.48 -6.51
N LEU A 107 -4.94 9.47 -6.26
CA LEU A 107 -5.96 9.47 -5.24
C LEU A 107 -7.29 9.92 -5.85
N VAL A 108 -8.37 9.29 -5.44
CA VAL A 108 -9.73 9.72 -5.75
C VAL A 108 -10.53 9.90 -4.47
N ARG A 109 -11.41 10.90 -4.44
CA ARG A 109 -12.31 11.19 -3.32
C ARG A 109 -13.65 11.71 -3.79
N GLY A 110 -14.65 11.69 -2.91
CA GLY A 110 -15.95 12.31 -3.15
C GLY A 110 -15.78 13.76 -3.62
N GLY A 111 -16.35 14.08 -4.78
CA GLY A 111 -16.35 15.43 -5.33
C GLY A 111 -17.30 16.35 -4.56
N GLY A 112 -16.94 17.63 -4.49
CA GLY A 112 -17.80 18.65 -3.86
C GLY A 112 -19.12 18.91 -4.61
N SER A 113 -19.21 18.54 -5.88
CA SER A 113 -20.32 18.83 -6.80
C SER A 113 -21.27 17.64 -7.01
N GLY A 114 -21.83 17.11 -5.94
CA GLY A 114 -23.04 16.30 -6.00
C GLY A 114 -22.83 14.83 -6.38
N ASP A 115 -22.18 14.49 -7.49
CA ASP A 115 -22.11 13.10 -8.00
C ASP A 115 -20.74 12.61 -8.51
N GLY A 116 -19.78 13.51 -8.75
CA GLY A 116 -18.45 13.16 -9.27
C GLY A 116 -17.43 12.69 -8.21
N LEU A 117 -16.28 12.22 -8.69
CA LEU A 117 -15.06 12.07 -7.88
C LEU A 117 -14.04 13.12 -8.28
N ASP A 118 -13.38 13.71 -7.29
CA ASP A 118 -12.16 14.48 -7.51
C ASP A 118 -10.96 13.54 -7.67
N VAL A 119 -10.04 13.91 -8.56
CA VAL A 119 -8.81 13.21 -8.86
C VAL A 119 -7.62 14.06 -8.46
N PHE A 120 -6.69 13.43 -7.76
CA PHE A 120 -5.41 14.03 -7.42
C PHE A 120 -4.28 13.08 -7.83
N VAL A 121 -3.25 13.61 -8.47
CA VAL A 121 -2.05 12.85 -8.84
C VAL A 121 -0.82 13.57 -8.34
N HIS A 122 -0.14 12.96 -7.39
CA HIS A 122 1.17 13.39 -6.92
C HIS A 122 2.25 12.57 -7.61
N ALA A 123 3.19 13.23 -8.29
CA ALA A 123 4.37 12.63 -8.87
C ALA A 123 5.63 13.25 -8.26
N ALA A 124 6.59 12.43 -7.87
CA ALA A 124 7.89 12.87 -7.36
C ALA A 124 8.96 11.85 -7.73
N GLU A 125 10.23 12.17 -7.49
CA GLU A 125 11.31 11.20 -7.56
C GLU A 125 11.02 9.99 -6.65
N TYR A 126 11.28 8.79 -7.15
CA TYR A 126 11.11 7.56 -6.38
C TYR A 126 12.22 7.44 -5.34
N ALA A 127 11.82 7.46 -4.06
CA ALA A 127 12.69 7.12 -2.95
C ALA A 127 12.49 5.64 -2.57
N PRO A 128 13.52 4.79 -2.65
CA PRO A 128 13.44 3.40 -2.22
C PRO A 128 13.04 3.26 -0.73
N PRO A 129 12.33 2.19 -0.34
CA PRO A 129 11.96 1.96 1.05
C PRO A 129 13.19 1.87 1.97
N VAL A 130 13.03 2.38 3.20
CA VAL A 130 14.09 2.57 4.22
C VAL A 130 14.69 1.25 4.75
N PHE A 131 14.18 0.10 4.33
CA PHE A 131 14.62 -1.21 4.85
C PHE A 131 16.05 -1.58 4.44
N GLY A 132 16.60 -0.94 3.41
CA GLY A 132 17.99 -1.15 2.95
C GLY A 132 18.31 -2.61 2.63
N GLU A 133 19.60 -2.91 2.49
CA GLU A 133 20.09 -4.28 2.22
C GLU A 133 19.95 -5.21 3.44
N VAL A 134 19.92 -4.64 4.65
CA VAL A 134 19.82 -5.38 5.92
C VAL A 134 18.41 -5.93 6.16
N GLY A 135 17.42 -5.41 5.43
CA GLY A 135 16.02 -5.82 5.52
C GLY A 135 15.26 -5.20 6.68
N ALA A 136 13.96 -5.49 6.72
CA ALA A 136 13.07 -4.94 7.72
C ALA A 136 13.29 -5.58 9.10
N ARG A 137 13.46 -4.72 10.12
CA ARG A 137 13.35 -5.09 11.54
C ARG A 137 11.91 -4.84 11.96
N VAL A 138 11.21 -5.89 12.35
CA VAL A 138 9.76 -5.85 12.61
C VAL A 138 9.46 -5.97 14.10
N ALA A 139 8.40 -5.28 14.55
CA ALA A 139 7.76 -5.54 15.84
C ALA A 139 6.25 -5.68 15.66
N VAL A 140 5.63 -6.54 16.45
CA VAL A 140 4.17 -6.69 16.44
C VAL A 140 3.58 -5.63 17.35
N ALA A 141 2.86 -4.67 16.79
CA ALA A 141 2.23 -3.60 17.56
C ALA A 141 1.08 -2.94 16.79
N GLY A 142 0.03 -2.62 17.54
CA GLY A 142 -1.10 -1.83 17.10
C GLY A 142 -2.14 -2.60 16.28
N ARG A 143 -3.33 -2.00 16.21
CA ARG A 143 -4.54 -2.63 15.69
C ARG A 143 -4.57 -2.65 14.16
N GLY A 144 -5.28 -3.63 13.60
CA GLY A 144 -5.60 -3.66 12.18
C GLY A 144 -6.47 -2.48 11.73
N ARG A 145 -6.55 -2.29 10.41
CA ARG A 145 -7.35 -1.25 9.77
C ARG A 145 -8.83 -1.61 9.74
N ASP A 146 -9.69 -0.62 9.98
CA ASP A 146 -11.15 -0.81 9.91
C ASP A 146 -11.62 -1.26 8.52
N ALA A 147 -11.06 -0.66 7.47
CA ALA A 147 -11.34 -1.02 6.06
C ALA A 147 -10.12 -1.69 5.39
N ALA A 148 -9.62 -2.79 5.98
CA ALA A 148 -8.40 -3.46 5.53
C ALA A 148 -8.41 -3.88 4.04
N ALA A 149 -9.57 -4.21 3.49
CA ALA A 149 -9.69 -4.57 2.08
C ALA A 149 -9.43 -3.37 1.13
N ALA A 150 -9.65 -2.13 1.56
CA ALA A 150 -9.47 -0.93 0.75
C ALA A 150 -8.14 -0.22 1.05
N LYS A 151 -7.57 0.46 0.06
CA LYS A 151 -6.40 1.34 0.24
C LYS A 151 -6.85 2.80 0.35
N TYR A 152 -6.80 3.37 1.55
CA TYR A 152 -7.36 4.69 1.87
C TYR A 152 -6.34 5.62 2.53
N ALA A 153 -6.31 6.87 2.10
CA ALA A 153 -5.33 7.88 2.51
C ALA A 153 -5.37 8.23 4.00
N PRO A 154 -6.55 8.31 4.66
CA PRO A 154 -6.61 8.56 6.11
C PRO A 154 -5.77 7.61 6.97
N TRP A 155 -5.48 6.39 6.49
CA TRP A 155 -4.57 5.47 7.16
C TRP A 155 -3.19 6.07 7.45
N ALA A 156 -2.68 6.95 6.57
CA ALA A 156 -1.41 7.63 6.78
C ALA A 156 -1.38 8.49 8.03
N ARG A 157 -2.48 9.20 8.30
CA ARG A 157 -2.64 9.94 9.54
C ARG A 157 -2.86 9.02 10.74
N MET A 158 -3.70 7.98 10.59
CA MET A 158 -4.07 7.07 11.68
C MET A 158 -2.87 6.31 12.25
N ARG A 159 -1.97 5.82 11.38
CA ARG A 159 -0.82 5.02 11.83
C ARG A 159 0.31 5.83 12.48
N LYS A 160 0.29 7.17 12.35
CA LYS A 160 1.39 8.05 12.83
C LYS A 160 1.62 7.93 14.34
N SER A 161 0.55 7.80 15.13
CA SER A 161 0.67 7.57 16.57
C SER A 161 1.32 6.22 16.89
N MET A 162 0.97 5.17 16.13
CA MET A 162 1.55 3.84 16.27
C MET A 162 3.02 3.82 15.85
N GLU A 163 3.37 4.48 14.75
CA GLU A 163 4.76 4.61 14.28
C GLU A 163 5.65 5.39 15.26
N ARG A 164 5.09 6.36 15.99
CA ARG A 164 5.81 7.07 17.07
C ARG A 164 6.15 6.17 18.27
N MET A 165 5.33 5.15 18.53
CA MET A 165 5.53 4.18 19.61
C MET A 165 6.43 3.02 19.20
N ARG A 166 6.98 3.05 17.98
CA ARG A 166 7.85 2.00 17.45
C ARG A 166 9.12 1.84 18.30
N PRO A 167 9.47 0.61 18.73
CA PRO A 167 10.70 0.39 19.50
C PRO A 167 11.96 0.84 18.73
N PRO A 168 13.03 1.26 19.43
CA PRO A 168 14.28 1.66 18.80
C PRO A 168 14.82 0.58 17.86
N GLY A 169 15.20 0.99 16.65
CA GLY A 169 15.74 0.09 15.63
C GLY A 169 14.69 -0.75 14.89
N VAL A 170 13.42 -0.74 15.28
CA VAL A 170 12.36 -1.33 14.45
C VAL A 170 12.11 -0.41 13.25
N THR A 171 11.97 -0.99 12.07
CA THR A 171 11.75 -0.27 10.81
C THR A 171 10.32 -0.44 10.28
N GLU A 172 9.62 -1.50 10.68
CA GLU A 172 8.24 -1.80 10.24
C GLU A 172 7.42 -2.38 11.41
N LEU A 173 6.12 -2.09 11.45
CA LEU A 173 5.21 -2.63 12.45
C LEU A 173 4.32 -3.68 11.79
N LEU A 174 4.15 -4.82 12.45
CA LEU A 174 3.16 -5.83 12.06
C LEU A 174 1.93 -5.66 12.95
N LEU A 175 0.77 -5.51 12.31
CA LEU A 175 -0.50 -5.25 12.98
C LEU A 175 -1.11 -6.55 13.52
N THR A 176 -1.79 -6.44 14.66
CA THR A 176 -2.56 -7.53 15.27
C THR A 176 -3.77 -6.99 16.02
N ASN A 177 -4.85 -7.75 16.10
CA ASN A 177 -6.03 -7.38 16.88
C ASN A 177 -6.06 -8.05 18.27
N ASP A 178 -5.33 -9.15 18.44
CA ASP A 178 -5.42 -10.03 19.61
C ASP A 178 -4.05 -10.45 20.16
N GLY A 179 -2.95 -10.11 19.47
CA GLY A 179 -1.60 -10.54 19.83
C GLY A 179 -1.21 -11.91 19.25
N ASP A 180 -2.20 -12.70 18.83
CA ASP A 180 -2.02 -14.06 18.35
C ASP A 180 -2.00 -14.13 16.82
N HIS A 181 -2.74 -13.25 16.14
CA HIS A 181 -2.87 -13.24 14.69
C HIS A 181 -2.23 -11.99 14.08
N ILE A 182 -1.26 -12.21 13.20
CA ILE A 182 -0.64 -11.14 12.44
C ILE A 182 -1.49 -10.82 11.21
N LEU A 183 -1.78 -9.53 10.99
CA LEU A 183 -2.73 -9.06 9.98
C LEU A 183 -2.08 -8.48 8.72
N GLU A 184 -1.19 -7.51 8.82
CA GLU A 184 -0.45 -6.89 7.71
C GLU A 184 0.65 -6.00 8.32
N GLY A 185 1.52 -5.41 7.50
CA GLY A 185 2.42 -4.34 7.96
C GLY A 185 1.68 -3.00 8.05
N SER A 186 2.24 -2.02 8.77
CA SER A 186 1.62 -0.68 8.84
C SER A 186 1.66 0.04 7.49
N VAL A 187 2.68 -0.23 6.67
CA VAL A 187 2.81 0.32 5.32
C VAL A 187 3.11 -0.73 4.24
N THR A 188 3.30 -1.99 4.65
CA THR A 188 3.67 -3.10 3.77
C THR A 188 2.71 -4.28 3.90
N ASN A 189 2.71 -5.13 2.87
CA ASN A 189 2.23 -6.50 3.02
C ASN A 189 3.41 -7.37 3.47
N PHE A 190 3.13 -8.48 4.17
CA PHE A 190 4.14 -9.49 4.45
C PHE A 190 3.70 -10.87 3.94
N PHE A 191 4.71 -11.71 3.73
CA PHE A 191 4.57 -13.08 3.27
C PHE A 191 5.52 -13.95 4.08
N VAL A 192 5.06 -15.11 4.52
CA VAL A 192 5.91 -16.12 5.15
C VAL A 192 6.21 -17.20 4.13
N VAL A 193 7.50 -17.52 3.96
CA VAL A 193 7.97 -18.65 3.16
C VAL A 193 8.35 -19.78 4.11
N CYS A 194 7.60 -20.87 4.06
CA CYS A 194 7.91 -22.07 4.84
C CYS A 194 8.62 -23.09 3.95
N LEU A 195 9.77 -23.59 4.41
CA LEU A 195 10.41 -24.75 3.80
C LEU A 195 9.64 -26.01 4.21
N LYS A 196 9.04 -26.69 3.23
CA LYS A 196 8.52 -28.03 3.44
C LYS A 196 9.68 -29.02 3.33
N VAL A 197 10.24 -29.42 4.47
CA VAL A 197 11.25 -30.49 4.50
C VAL A 197 10.53 -31.80 4.16
N ASN A 198 10.87 -32.38 3.01
CA ASN A 198 10.48 -33.76 2.69
C ASN A 198 11.62 -34.67 3.18
N PRO A 199 11.41 -35.51 4.21
CA PRO A 199 12.47 -36.33 4.78
C PRO A 199 13.12 -37.31 3.79
N ASN A 200 12.49 -37.57 2.64
CA ASN A 200 12.97 -38.51 1.62
C ASN A 200 13.50 -37.86 0.34
N ALA A 201 13.59 -36.53 0.26
CA ALA A 201 14.10 -35.83 -0.93
C ALA A 201 15.47 -35.22 -0.62
N VAL A 202 16.50 -35.63 -1.38
CA VAL A 202 17.75 -34.87 -1.51
C VAL A 202 17.36 -33.45 -1.93
N SER A 203 17.64 -32.47 -1.07
CA SER A 203 17.27 -31.05 -1.13
C SER A 203 16.85 -30.54 -2.51
N LEU A 204 15.55 -30.65 -2.82
CA LEU A 204 14.91 -29.88 -3.88
C LEU A 204 13.87 -28.97 -3.22
N MET A 205 14.12 -27.65 -3.26
CA MET A 205 13.19 -26.59 -2.85
C MET A 205 11.91 -26.68 -3.70
N THR A 206 10.99 -27.58 -3.35
CA THR A 206 9.87 -27.91 -4.23
C THR A 206 8.54 -27.32 -3.80
N ASN A 207 8.42 -26.68 -2.64
CA ASN A 207 7.15 -26.07 -2.25
C ASN A 207 7.34 -24.86 -1.34
N ILE A 208 7.26 -23.66 -1.92
CA ILE A 208 7.09 -22.41 -1.17
C ILE A 208 5.58 -22.23 -0.93
N ARG A 209 5.14 -22.35 0.32
CA ARG A 209 3.79 -21.91 0.72
C ARG A 209 3.88 -20.44 1.11
N VAL A 210 3.14 -19.59 0.39
CA VAL A 210 2.95 -18.18 0.74
C VAL A 210 1.63 -18.05 1.51
N SER A 211 1.71 -17.67 2.79
CA SER A 211 0.54 -17.35 3.61
C SER A 211 0.35 -15.83 3.64
N PHE A 212 -0.91 -15.39 3.51
CA PHE A 212 -1.26 -13.98 3.28
C PHE A 212 -1.89 -13.35 4.51
N ALA A 213 -1.56 -12.08 4.70
CA ALA A 213 -2.17 -11.22 5.67
C ALA A 213 -2.54 -9.89 4.94
N LEU A 214 -3.72 -9.35 5.24
CA LEU A 214 -4.62 -8.53 4.43
C LEU A 214 -4.07 -7.21 3.82
N MET A 215 -3.70 -7.26 2.55
CA MET A 215 -4.04 -6.27 1.51
C MET A 215 -3.79 -6.96 0.16
N LEU A 216 -4.75 -6.99 -0.77
CA LEU A 216 -4.48 -7.49 -2.12
C LEU A 216 -3.49 -6.54 -2.81
N GLY A 217 -2.18 -6.80 -2.79
CA GLY A 217 -1.21 -5.95 -3.48
C GLY A 217 -1.42 -6.04 -5.01
N CYS A 218 -1.09 -4.97 -5.75
CA CYS A 218 -1.11 -4.99 -7.23
C CYS A 218 -0.11 -5.99 -7.85
N LEU A 219 0.73 -6.58 -7.01
CA LEU A 219 1.65 -7.69 -7.30
C LEU A 219 0.97 -9.08 -7.34
N ARG A 220 -0.36 -9.18 -7.24
CA ARG A 220 -1.08 -10.46 -7.21
C ARG A 220 -1.70 -10.84 -8.58
N PHE A 221 -1.48 -12.12 -8.94
CA PHE A 221 -2.09 -12.96 -9.98
C PHE A 221 -1.70 -12.78 -11.47
N GLY A 222 -1.38 -13.95 -12.07
CA GLY A 222 -0.85 -14.22 -13.41
C GLY A 222 0.24 -15.30 -13.32
N ASN A 223 0.00 -16.49 -13.86
CA ASN A 223 0.85 -17.69 -13.79
C ASN A 223 2.36 -17.38 -13.81
N CYS A 224 3.09 -17.79 -12.77
CA CYS A 224 4.55 -17.76 -12.69
C CYS A 224 5.22 -16.41 -13.07
N ALA A 225 5.06 -15.38 -12.24
CA ALA A 225 6.00 -14.27 -12.20
C ALA A 225 5.98 -13.61 -10.81
N PHE A 226 6.73 -14.20 -9.88
CA PHE A 226 7.01 -13.56 -8.61
C PHE A 226 8.04 -12.43 -8.83
N MET A 227 7.60 -11.18 -8.80
CA MET A 227 8.53 -10.08 -8.54
C MET A 227 8.54 -9.83 -7.03
N PHE A 228 9.39 -10.59 -6.34
CA PHE A 228 9.66 -10.43 -4.92
C PHE A 228 10.44 -9.13 -4.69
N LEU A 229 9.95 -8.23 -3.83
CA LEU A 229 10.87 -7.46 -3.00
C LEU A 229 11.21 -8.35 -1.80
N TYR A 230 12.39 -8.97 -1.87
CA TYR A 230 12.90 -9.85 -0.83
C TYR A 230 13.33 -8.99 0.36
N TYR A 231 12.61 -9.07 1.47
CA TYR A 231 13.10 -8.55 2.74
C TYR A 231 13.22 -9.69 3.74
N ARG A 232 14.47 -9.98 4.14
CA ARG A 232 14.78 -10.94 5.20
C ARG A 232 14.23 -10.37 6.52
N MET A 233 13.15 -10.94 7.02
CA MET A 233 12.60 -10.56 8.33
C MET A 233 13.45 -11.19 9.43
N ASN A 234 14.05 -10.35 10.29
CA ASN A 234 14.74 -10.79 11.49
C ASN A 234 13.87 -10.45 12.70
N ILE A 235 13.05 -11.42 13.15
CA ILE A 235 12.20 -11.28 14.33
C ILE A 235 13.07 -11.51 15.57
N LYS A 236 13.53 -10.43 16.21
CA LYS A 236 14.16 -10.50 17.54
C LYS A 236 13.11 -10.19 18.60
N GLY A 237 12.90 -11.11 19.55
CA GLY A 237 12.08 -10.87 20.74
C GLY A 237 10.77 -11.65 20.86
N ALA A 238 10.39 -12.47 19.87
CA ALA A 238 9.30 -13.43 20.06
C ALA A 238 9.84 -14.67 20.77
N ASN A 239 9.18 -15.09 21.86
CA ASN A 239 9.43 -16.37 22.51
C ASN A 239 9.35 -17.47 21.43
N LEU A 240 10.49 -18.08 21.07
CA LEU A 240 10.61 -19.10 20.02
C LEU A 240 9.53 -20.21 20.08
N PRO A 241 9.02 -20.62 21.27
CA PRO A 241 7.92 -21.57 21.37
C PRO A 241 6.57 -21.06 20.84
N LEU A 242 6.25 -19.78 21.07
CA LEU A 242 5.00 -19.15 20.60
C LEU A 242 4.97 -19.03 19.08
N PHE A 243 6.09 -18.68 18.46
CA PHE A 243 6.21 -18.64 16.99
C PHE A 243 6.06 -20.03 16.35
N ARG A 244 6.60 -21.07 16.99
CA ARG A 244 6.43 -22.47 16.56
C ARG A 244 5.00 -22.98 16.76
N HIS A 245 4.34 -22.59 17.85
CA HIS A 245 2.94 -22.90 18.11
C HIS A 245 2.01 -22.21 17.09
N TRP A 246 2.32 -20.96 16.76
CA TRP A 246 1.61 -20.17 15.74
C TRP A 246 1.68 -20.78 14.34
N LEU A 247 2.87 -21.17 13.88
CA LEU A 247 3.05 -21.86 12.58
C LEU A 247 2.25 -23.17 12.49
N ARG A 248 2.04 -23.86 13.61
CA ARG A 248 1.26 -25.10 13.67
C ARG A 248 -0.25 -24.87 13.63
N ASN A 249 -0.73 -23.69 14.03
CA ASN A 249 -2.16 -23.36 14.17
C ASN A 249 -2.73 -22.43 13.09
N LEU A 250 -1.95 -22.09 12.06
CA LEU A 250 -2.46 -21.44 10.84
C LEU A 250 -3.55 -22.31 10.19
N ARG A 251 -4.82 -22.01 10.48
CA ARG A 251 -5.96 -22.58 9.76
C ARG A 251 -6.16 -21.81 8.46
N PHE A 252 -5.84 -22.47 7.36
CA PHE A 252 -6.00 -21.96 6.01
C PHE A 252 -7.48 -21.99 5.62
N LYS A 253 -8.10 -20.81 5.45
CA LYS A 253 -9.31 -20.72 4.60
C LYS A 253 -8.86 -20.62 3.15
N GLN A 254 -8.98 -21.71 2.41
CA GLN A 254 -9.06 -21.66 0.95
C GLN A 254 -10.32 -20.86 0.61
N LEU A 255 -10.15 -19.64 0.13
CA LEU A 255 -11.20 -18.97 -0.65
C LEU A 255 -10.95 -19.39 -2.10
N LEU A 256 -11.82 -20.28 -2.57
CA LEU A 256 -11.98 -20.67 -3.97
C LEU A 256 -12.20 -19.44 -4.85
#